data_AF-A0A258XUB5-F1
#
_entry.id   AF-A0A258XUB5-F1
#
_cell.length_a   1.000
_cell.length_b   1.000
_cell.length_c   1.000
_cell.angle_alpha   90.00
_cell.angle_beta   90.00
_cell.angle_gamma   90.00
#
_symmetry.space_group_name_H-M   'P 1'
#
loop_
_entity.id
_entity.type
_entity.pdbx_description
1 polymer ?
#
loop_
_entity_poly.entity_id
_entity_poly.type
_entity_poly.pdbx_seq_one_letter_code
_entity_poly.pdbx_strand_id
1 'polypeptide(L)'
;MSWKVIVFAPRDVVQAALIAHEDAWDWHPEIVIAGSEIAEDKPEDWQLEAWMDRKPTKADQNAIADLFEGTPPKLNVEELPDEDWVTLSQQGVEPIREGVFYVHTPEYLPLAQPGVRDFVIP
;
A
#
# COMPACT_ATOMS: atom_id res chain seq x y z
N MET A 1 -7.26 14.76 -0.27
CA MET A 1 -5.80 14.81 -0.45
C MET A 1 -5.10 13.94 0.57
N SER A 2 -4.74 12.72 0.17
CA SER A 2 -3.93 11.81 1.00
C SER A 2 -2.46 12.15 0.89
N TRP A 3 -1.66 11.78 1.90
CA TRP A 3 -0.23 12.02 1.94
C TRP A 3 0.51 10.76 2.31
N LYS A 4 1.75 10.64 1.83
CA LYS A 4 2.64 9.53 2.12
C LYS A 4 4.01 10.06 2.56
N VAL A 5 4.62 9.40 3.53
CA VAL A 5 6.03 9.59 3.89
C VAL A 5 6.76 8.30 3.57
N ILE A 6 7.85 8.39 2.81
CA ILE A 6 8.67 7.25 2.41
C ILE A 6 10.06 7.38 3.03
N VAL A 7 10.52 6.33 3.69
CA VAL A 7 11.87 6.20 4.23
C VAL A 7 12.55 5.01 3.59
N PHE A 8 13.69 5.23 2.92
CA PHE A 8 14.48 4.16 2.32
C PHE A 8 15.61 3.75 3.27
N ALA A 9 15.71 2.46 3.56
CA ALA A 9 16.73 1.92 4.44
C ALA A 9 16.96 0.42 4.15
N PRO A 10 18.07 -0.15 4.63
CA PRO A 10 18.27 -1.59 4.60
C PRO A 10 17.14 -2.36 5.31
N ARG A 11 16.91 -3.59 4.88
CA ARG A 11 15.86 -4.47 5.41
C ARG A 11 15.80 -4.54 6.93
N ASP A 12 16.92 -4.80 7.57
CA ASP A 12 17.02 -4.94 9.03
C ASP A 12 16.62 -3.66 9.75
N VAL A 13 16.99 -2.49 9.22
CA VAL A 13 16.61 -1.18 9.74
C VAL A 13 15.10 -0.94 9.62
N VAL A 14 14.48 -1.27 8.48
CA VAL A 14 13.02 -1.14 8.30
C VAL A 14 12.28 -2.10 9.23
N GLN A 15 12.73 -3.35 9.34
CA GLN A 15 12.13 -4.33 10.23
C GLN A 15 12.22 -3.91 11.70
N ALA A 16 13.36 -3.36 12.13
CA ALA A 16 13.51 -2.81 13.47
C ALA A 16 12.55 -1.65 13.74
N ALA A 17 12.36 -0.75 12.78
CA ALA A 17 11.41 0.36 12.89
C ALA A 17 9.95 -0.12 13.00
N LEU A 18 9.58 -1.18 12.27
CA LEU A 18 8.24 -1.79 12.38
C LEU A 18 8.02 -2.41 13.77
N ILE A 19 9.03 -3.05 14.35
CA ILE A 19 8.97 -3.58 15.73
C ILE A 19 8.84 -2.42 16.72
N ALA A 20 9.63 -1.36 16.56
CA ALA A 20 9.56 -0.17 17.42
C ALA A 20 8.16 0.49 17.39
N HIS A 21 7.49 0.46 16.24
CA HIS A 21 6.11 0.92 16.11
C HIS A 21 5.12 0.05 16.88
N GLU A 22 5.27 -1.28 16.88
CA GLU A 22 4.41 -2.17 17.66
C GLU A 22 4.52 -1.91 19.18
N ASP A 23 5.70 -1.48 19.63
CA ASP A 23 5.97 -1.10 21.02
C ASP A 23 5.58 0.35 21.37
N ALA A 24 5.23 1.18 20.37
CA ALA A 24 4.92 2.60 20.55
C ALA A 24 3.49 2.80 21.10
N TRP A 25 3.39 3.01 22.42
CA TRP A 25 2.10 3.17 23.10
C TRP A 25 1.32 4.45 22.71
N ASP A 26 2.04 5.52 22.36
CA ASP A 26 1.49 6.83 22.00
C ASP A 26 1.37 7.05 20.49
N TRP A 27 1.43 5.98 19.70
CA TRP A 27 1.32 6.07 18.25
C TRP A 27 -0.01 6.67 17.82
N HIS A 28 0.05 7.60 16.86
CA HIS A 28 -1.14 8.26 16.36
C HIS A 28 -1.91 7.32 15.40
N PRO A 29 -3.17 6.96 15.69
CA PRO A 29 -3.88 5.89 14.96
C PRO A 29 -4.20 6.24 13.50
N GLU A 30 -4.15 7.53 13.14
CA GLU A 30 -4.33 7.99 11.75
C GLU A 30 -3.08 7.78 10.87
N ILE A 31 -1.93 7.47 11.46
CA ILE A 31 -0.70 7.17 10.71
C ILE A 31 -0.63 5.65 10.51
N VAL A 32 -0.98 5.20 9.31
CA VAL A 32 -0.87 3.79 8.94
C VAL A 32 0.52 3.56 8.37
N ILE A 33 1.23 2.51 8.78
CA ILE A 33 2.57 2.20 8.27
C ILE A 33 2.68 0.78 7.70
N ALA A 34 3.58 0.61 6.74
CA ALA A 34 3.99 -0.70 6.23
C ALA A 34 5.44 -0.65 5.75
N GLY A 35 6.09 -1.81 5.69
CA GLY A 35 7.41 -1.97 5.09
C GLY A 35 7.42 -3.02 3.99
N SER A 36 8.19 -2.77 2.94
CA SER A 36 8.32 -3.66 1.80
C SER A 36 9.69 -3.53 1.12
N GLU A 37 10.05 -4.54 0.32
CA GLU A 37 11.13 -4.42 -0.66
C GLU A 37 10.80 -3.31 -1.66
N ILE A 38 11.82 -2.58 -2.13
CA ILE A 38 11.63 -1.55 -3.18
C ILE A 38 11.42 -2.19 -4.56
N ALA A 39 11.91 -3.41 -4.75
CA ALA A 39 11.79 -4.21 -5.96
C ALA A 39 12.09 -5.69 -5.64
N GLU A 40 11.46 -6.61 -6.37
CA GLU A 40 11.60 -8.06 -6.20
C GLU A 40 13.06 -8.55 -6.37
N ASP A 41 13.86 -7.88 -7.19
CA ASP A 41 15.27 -8.20 -7.41
C ASP A 41 16.22 -7.59 -6.37
N LYS A 42 15.69 -6.85 -5.38
CA LYS A 42 16.46 -6.12 -4.35
C LYS A 42 15.99 -6.47 -2.94
N PRO A 43 16.22 -7.71 -2.46
CA PRO A 43 15.68 -8.19 -1.19
C PRO A 43 16.23 -7.47 0.05
N GLU A 44 17.34 -6.73 -0.07
CA GLU A 44 17.98 -5.99 1.02
C GLU A 44 17.66 -4.49 1.00
N ASP A 45 17.12 -3.98 -0.11
CA ASP A 45 16.75 -2.56 -0.23
C ASP A 45 15.26 -2.42 0.07
N TRP A 46 14.93 -1.82 1.22
CA TRP A 46 13.56 -1.72 1.69
C TRP A 46 13.10 -0.26 1.78
N GLN A 47 11.79 -0.11 1.86
CA GLN A 47 11.12 1.13 2.18
C GLN A 47 10.15 0.93 3.34
N LEU A 48 10.03 1.94 4.19
CA LEU A 48 8.92 2.14 5.10
C LEU A 48 8.05 3.25 4.53
N GLU A 49 6.75 2.99 4.43
CA GLU A 49 5.75 3.94 3.99
C GLU A 49 4.78 4.23 5.13
N ALA A 50 4.48 5.51 5.33
CA ALA A 50 3.48 5.98 6.29
C ALA A 50 2.43 6.83 5.57
N TRP A 51 1.16 6.45 5.68
CA TRP A 51 0.03 7.09 5.01
C TRP A 51 -0.86 7.84 5.98
N MET A 52 -1.36 9.00 5.53
CA MET A 52 -2.28 9.89 6.27
C MET A 52 -3.29 10.52 5.31
N ASP A 53 -4.47 10.91 5.82
CA ASP A 53 -5.50 11.66 5.09
C ASP A 53 -5.29 13.18 5.06
N ARG A 54 -4.16 13.62 5.63
CA ARG A 54 -3.76 15.01 5.79
C ARG A 54 -2.26 15.17 5.61
N LYS A 55 -1.82 16.40 5.35
CA LYS A 55 -0.39 16.73 5.27
C LYS A 55 0.30 16.41 6.61
N PRO A 56 1.46 15.70 6.59
CA PRO A 56 2.19 15.42 7.81
C PRO A 56 2.68 16.71 8.48
N THR A 57 2.36 16.83 9.76
CA THR A 57 2.91 17.85 10.65
C THR A 57 4.35 17.50 11.02
N LYS A 58 5.01 18.43 11.71
CA LYS A 58 6.35 18.15 12.28
C LYS A 58 6.30 17.04 13.34
N ALA A 59 5.20 16.94 14.10
CA ALA A 59 5.06 15.90 15.10
C ALA A 59 4.95 14.51 14.45
N ASP A 60 4.18 14.40 13.36
CA ASP A 60 4.07 13.13 12.61
C ASP A 60 5.44 12.72 12.04
N GLN A 61 6.18 13.67 11.44
CA GLN A 61 7.52 13.39 10.91
C GLN A 61 8.50 12.98 12.00
N ASN A 62 8.43 13.60 13.19
CA ASN A 62 9.26 13.21 14.32
C ASN A 62 8.88 11.82 14.83
N ALA A 63 7.59 11.51 14.97
CA ALA A 63 7.14 10.18 15.39
C ALA A 63 7.65 9.08 14.43
N ILE A 64 7.60 9.33 13.12
CA ILE A 64 8.15 8.40 12.11
C ILE A 64 9.68 8.30 12.23
N ALA A 65 10.37 9.42 12.46
CA ALA A 65 11.82 9.44 12.62
C ALA A 65 12.28 8.69 13.89
N ASP A 66 11.52 8.81 14.97
CA ASP A 66 11.80 8.19 16.28
C ASP A 66 11.66 6.66 16.25
N LEU A 67 11.05 6.09 15.21
CA LEU A 67 11.06 4.63 14.97
C LEU A 67 12.45 4.09 14.62
N PHE A 68 13.37 4.94 14.18
CA PHE A 68 14.70 4.52 13.74
C PHE A 68 15.73 4.77 14.84
N GLU A 69 16.52 3.74 15.17
CA GLU A 69 17.63 3.91 16.11
C GLU A 69 18.71 4.83 15.53
N GLY A 70 19.20 5.75 16.36
CA GLY A 70 20.32 6.64 16.01
C GLY A 70 19.89 7.77 15.08
N THR A 71 20.62 7.95 13.96
CA THR A 71 20.30 9.00 12.99
C THR A 71 19.25 8.47 12.02
N PRO A 72 18.03 9.01 12.00
CA PRO A 72 16.97 8.52 11.12
C PRO A 72 17.36 8.74 9.64
N PRO A 73 17.00 7.80 8.75
CA PRO A 73 17.16 8.02 7.32
C PRO A 73 16.30 9.18 6.83
N LYS A 74 16.51 9.61 5.58
CA LYS A 74 15.79 10.74 5.00
C LYS A 74 14.30 10.40 4.83
N LEU A 75 13.43 11.22 5.40
CA LEU A 75 11.98 11.21 5.15
C LEU A 75 11.68 11.93 3.83
N ASN A 76 10.97 11.25 2.92
CA ASN A 76 10.49 11.82 1.66
C ASN A 76 8.97 11.97 1.76
N VAL A 77 8.49 13.22 1.80
CA VAL A 77 7.07 13.54 1.94
C VAL A 77 6.47 13.78 0.56
N GLU A 78 5.38 13.08 0.25
CA GLU A 78 4.68 13.10 -1.02
C GLU A 78 3.18 13.38 -0.80
N GLU A 79 2.62 14.30 -1.57
CA GLU A 79 1.16 14.46 -1.69
C GLU A 79 0.67 13.46 -2.73
N LEU A 80 -0.30 12.63 -2.34
CA LEU A 80 -0.92 11.69 -3.25
C LEU A 80 -2.03 12.39 -4.02
N PRO A 81 -2.15 12.13 -5.33
CA PRO A 81 -3.26 12.66 -6.11
C PRO A 81 -4.59 12.14 -5.54
N ASP A 82 -5.63 12.99 -5.56
CA ASP A 82 -6.99 12.59 -5.24
C ASP A 82 -7.57 11.75 -6.39
N GLU A 83 -7.10 10.51 -6.47
CA GLU A 83 -7.50 9.50 -7.44
C GLU A 83 -8.50 8.52 -6.83
N ASP A 84 -9.58 8.25 -7.56
CA ASP A 84 -10.50 7.17 -7.23
C ASP A 84 -9.86 5.83 -7.62
N TRP A 85 -8.98 5.33 -6.76
CA TRP A 85 -8.28 4.06 -6.95
C TRP A 85 -9.22 2.86 -7.07
N VAL A 86 -10.43 2.93 -6.52
CA VAL A 86 -11.44 1.88 -6.70
C VAL A 86 -11.87 1.86 -8.16
N THR A 87 -12.25 3.02 -8.70
CA THR A 87 -12.59 3.14 -10.12
C THR A 87 -11.39 2.83 -11.02
N LEU A 88 -10.20 3.33 -10.72
CA LEU A 88 -8.99 3.10 -11.54
C LEU A 88 -8.53 1.65 -11.54
N SER A 89 -8.56 0.95 -10.40
CA SER A 89 -8.16 -0.47 -10.31
C SER A 89 -9.13 -1.41 -11.02
N GLN A 90 -10.39 -0.98 -11.18
CA GLN A 90 -11.42 -1.72 -11.90
C GLN A 90 -11.50 -1.34 -13.39
N GLN A 91 -10.88 -0.24 -13.80
CA GLN A 91 -10.87 0.19 -15.19
C GLN A 91 -10.09 -0.81 -16.07
N GLY A 92 -10.77 -1.32 -17.09
CA GLY A 92 -10.16 -2.20 -18.08
C GLY A 92 -9.84 -3.61 -17.56
N VAL A 93 -10.45 -4.03 -16.45
CA VAL A 93 -10.36 -5.43 -15.99
C VAL A 93 -11.07 -6.31 -17.02
N GLU A 94 -10.28 -7.01 -17.84
CA GLU A 94 -10.81 -7.98 -18.78
C GLU A 94 -11.38 -9.19 -18.03
N PRO A 95 -12.42 -9.85 -18.59
CA PRO A 95 -12.97 -11.05 -18.00
C PRO A 95 -11.92 -12.15 -17.82
N ILE A 96 -11.87 -12.73 -16.64
CA ILE A 96 -10.96 -13.82 -16.31
C ILE A 96 -11.62 -15.14 -16.71
N ARG A 97 -10.90 -15.95 -17.49
CA ARG A 97 -11.34 -17.30 -17.87
C ARG A 97 -10.37 -18.35 -17.35
N GLU A 98 -10.84 -19.11 -16.36
CA GLU A 98 -10.06 -20.16 -15.71
C GLU A 98 -10.86 -21.48 -15.70
N GLY A 99 -10.53 -22.36 -16.65
CA GLY A 99 -11.23 -23.63 -16.85
C GLY A 99 -12.72 -23.45 -17.14
N VAL A 100 -13.57 -23.97 -16.24
CA VAL A 100 -15.03 -23.85 -16.34
C VAL A 100 -15.55 -22.51 -15.81
N PHE A 101 -14.70 -21.68 -15.23
CA PHE A 101 -15.12 -20.42 -14.62
C PHE A 101 -14.89 -19.24 -15.56
N TYR A 102 -15.90 -18.37 -15.62
CA TYR A 102 -15.84 -17.08 -16.28
C TYR A 102 -16.27 -16.02 -15.27
N VAL A 103 -15.37 -15.10 -14.93
CA VAL A 103 -15.59 -14.02 -13.97
C VAL A 103 -15.49 -12.69 -14.71
N HIS A 104 -16.52 -11.85 -14.61
CA HIS A 104 -16.57 -10.60 -15.37
C HIS A 104 -17.24 -9.46 -14.58
N THR A 105 -16.95 -8.23 -14.96
CA THR A 105 -17.69 -7.04 -14.51
C THR A 105 -18.95 -6.83 -15.37
N PRO A 106 -19.94 -6.03 -14.94
CA PRO A 106 -21.23 -5.91 -15.63
C PRO A 106 -21.15 -5.35 -17.06
N GLU A 107 -20.04 -4.71 -17.42
CA GLU A 107 -19.78 -4.17 -18.76
C GLU A 107 -19.54 -5.27 -19.82
N TYR A 108 -19.19 -6.48 -19.38
CA TYR A 108 -19.00 -7.64 -20.26
C TYR A 108 -20.22 -8.55 -20.22
N LEU A 109 -20.58 -9.11 -21.37
CA LEU A 109 -21.71 -10.01 -21.48
C LEU A 109 -21.40 -11.37 -20.85
N PRO A 110 -22.39 -12.02 -20.20
CA PRO A 110 -22.22 -13.37 -19.68
C PRO A 110 -21.93 -14.34 -20.81
N LEU A 111 -21.12 -15.36 -20.52
CA LEU A 111 -20.69 -16.32 -21.52
C LEU A 111 -21.60 -17.55 -21.54
N ALA A 112 -22.59 -17.54 -22.44
CA ALA A 112 -23.60 -18.60 -22.58
C ALA A 112 -23.06 -19.89 -23.28
N GLN A 113 -21.98 -20.47 -22.76
CA GLN A 113 -21.39 -21.71 -23.24
C GLN A 113 -21.75 -22.89 -22.32
N PRO A 114 -22.16 -24.06 -22.86
CA PRO A 114 -22.42 -25.24 -22.05
C PRO A 114 -21.21 -25.63 -21.20
N GLY A 115 -21.43 -25.87 -19.90
CA GLY A 115 -20.38 -26.26 -18.96
C GLY A 115 -19.59 -25.10 -18.33
N VAL A 116 -19.87 -23.85 -18.72
CA VAL A 116 -19.29 -22.66 -18.07
C VAL A 116 -20.15 -22.24 -16.88
N ARG A 117 -19.49 -21.92 -15.77
CA ARG A 117 -20.06 -21.25 -14.60
C ARG A 117 -19.65 -19.78 -14.66
N ASP A 118 -20.65 -18.94 -14.77
CA ASP A 118 -20.54 -17.50 -14.97
C ASP A 118 -20.74 -16.78 -13.63
N PHE A 119 -19.86 -15.83 -13.33
CA PHE A 119 -19.92 -14.98 -12.14
C PHE A 119 -19.75 -13.51 -12.53
N VAL A 120 -20.72 -12.70 -12.15
CA VAL A 120 -20.64 -11.24 -12.23
C VAL A 120 -20.15 -10.68 -10.91
N ILE A 121 -19.12 -9.83 -10.95
CA ILE A 121 -18.72 -9.00 -9.81
C ILE A 121 -19.48 -7.66 -9.94
N PRO A 122 -20.45 -7.37 -9.06
CA PRO A 122 -21.28 -6.17 -9.15
C PRO A 122 -20.53 -4.89 -8.74
#